data_AF-A0AAN8TNC8-F1
#
_entry.id   AF-A0AAN8TNC8-F1
#
_cell.length_a   1.000
_cell.length_b   1.000
_cell.length_c   1.000
_cell.angle_alpha   90.00
_cell.angle_beta   90.00
_cell.angle_gamma   90.00
#
_symmetry.space_group_name_H-M   'P 1'
#
loop_
_entity.id
_entity.type
_entity.pdbx_description
1 polymer ?
#
loop_
_entity_poly.entity_id
_entity_poly.type
_entity_poly.pdbx_seq_one_letter_code
_entity_poly.pdbx_strand_id
1 'polypeptide(L)'
;MNEGTPVKTHLDEFNSIIMDLRNVDIKIKSEDQNLIVLCSLPPSYDTFADTLLYGKDNISVDDVSNALKYKLLKKNFSDSKILIEKGLTPDQSLETGSRTTMSTGSRVIKKETFLD
;
A
#
# COMPACT_ATOMS: atom_id res chain seq x y z
N MET A 1 3.68 -1.89 -18.53
CA MET A 1 3.07 -0.98 -17.54
C MET A 1 4.09 0.06 -17.09
N ASN A 2 3.68 1.27 -16.68
CA ASN A 2 4.58 2.29 -16.13
C ASN A 2 4.59 2.28 -14.59
N GLU A 3 5.65 2.85 -13.99
CA GLU A 3 5.75 3.01 -12.53
C GLU A 3 4.64 3.90 -11.98
N GLY A 4 4.01 3.49 -10.89
CA GLY A 4 2.94 4.24 -10.22
C GLY A 4 1.53 3.97 -10.76
N THR A 5 1.37 3.34 -11.92
CA THR A 5 0.05 2.82 -12.33
C THR A 5 -0.41 1.75 -11.34
N PRO A 6 -1.70 1.70 -10.95
CA PRO A 6 -2.22 0.60 -10.14
C PRO A 6 -2.17 -0.72 -10.93
N VAL A 7 -1.60 -1.78 -10.33
CA VAL A 7 -1.56 -3.12 -10.94
C VAL A 7 -2.96 -3.61 -11.34
N LYS A 8 -4.00 -3.23 -10.58
CA LYS A 8 -5.38 -3.56 -10.90
C LYS A 8 -5.81 -3.04 -12.28
N THR A 9 -5.51 -1.78 -12.59
CA THR A 9 -5.88 -1.16 -13.88
C THR A 9 -5.23 -1.90 -15.05
N HIS A 10 -3.94 -2.26 -14.89
CA HIS A 10 -3.25 -3.07 -15.89
C HIS A 10 -3.88 -4.46 -16.07
N LEU A 11 -4.25 -5.14 -14.98
CA LEU A 11 -4.94 -6.43 -15.06
C LEU A 11 -6.32 -6.32 -15.75
N ASP A 12 -7.06 -5.24 -15.50
CA ASP A 12 -8.35 -5.01 -16.14
C ASP A 12 -8.19 -4.81 -17.67
N GLU A 13 -7.19 -4.01 -18.10
CA GLU A 13 -6.84 -3.85 -19.53
C GLU A 13 -6.39 -5.17 -20.17
N PHE A 14 -5.52 -5.91 -19.50
CA PHE A 14 -5.07 -7.23 -19.95
C PHE A 14 -6.24 -8.20 -20.15
N ASN A 15 -7.17 -8.26 -19.19
CA ASN A 15 -8.35 -9.13 -19.30
C ASN A 15 -9.26 -8.75 -20.48
N SER A 16 -9.40 -7.45 -20.78
CA SER A 16 -10.12 -7.00 -21.98
C SER A 16 -9.46 -7.52 -23.25
N ILE A 17 -8.13 -7.43 -23.35
CA ILE A 17 -7.37 -7.96 -24.51
C ILE A 17 -7.56 -9.47 -24.64
N ILE A 18 -7.49 -10.22 -23.54
CA ILE A 18 -7.74 -11.68 -23.56
C ILE A 18 -9.16 -12.01 -24.04
N MET A 19 -10.15 -11.20 -23.65
CA MET A 19 -11.54 -11.36 -24.12
C MET A 19 -11.66 -11.08 -25.62
N ASP A 20 -11.03 -10.02 -26.12
CA ASP A 20 -11.04 -9.68 -27.54
C ASP A 20 -10.34 -10.75 -28.40
N LEU A 21 -9.21 -11.28 -27.91
CA LEU A 21 -8.53 -12.40 -28.56
C LEU A 21 -9.39 -13.66 -28.59
N ARG A 22 -10.12 -13.94 -27.51
CA ARG A 22 -11.06 -15.06 -27.46
C ARG A 22 -12.20 -14.88 -28.48
N ASN A 23 -12.65 -13.65 -28.73
CA ASN A 23 -13.72 -13.37 -29.70
C ASN A 23 -13.32 -13.71 -31.14
N VAL A 24 -12.02 -13.76 -31.44
CA VAL A 24 -11.47 -14.19 -32.74
C VAL A 24 -10.89 -15.61 -32.70
N ASP A 25 -11.35 -16.43 -31.75
CA ASP A 25 -10.92 -17.82 -31.52
C ASP A 25 -9.43 -18.01 -31.15
N ILE A 26 -8.75 -16.95 -30.72
CA ILE A 26 -7.38 -17.05 -30.20
C ILE A 26 -7.43 -17.34 -28.69
N LYS A 27 -6.90 -18.50 -28.30
CA LYS A 27 -6.83 -18.93 -26.89
C LYS A 27 -5.39 -18.93 -26.41
N ILE A 28 -5.09 -18.04 -25.48
CA ILE A 28 -3.81 -18.02 -24.75
C ILE A 28 -3.95 -18.93 -23.52
N LYS A 29 -2.97 -19.79 -23.27
CA LYS A 29 -2.98 -20.65 -22.08
C LYS A 29 -2.86 -19.81 -20.81
N SER A 30 -3.41 -20.27 -19.70
CA SER A 30 -3.33 -19.56 -18.42
C SER A 30 -1.89 -19.35 -17.93
N GLU A 31 -1.01 -20.31 -18.21
CA GLU A 31 0.42 -20.22 -17.92
C GLU A 31 1.07 -19.06 -18.69
N ASP A 32 0.84 -19.00 -20.00
CA ASP A 32 1.35 -17.91 -20.85
C ASP A 32 0.78 -16.56 -20.42
N GLN A 33 -0.50 -16.50 -20.03
CA GLN A 33 -1.12 -15.27 -19.51
C GLN A 33 -0.40 -14.77 -18.25
N ASN A 34 -0.04 -15.67 -17.34
CA ASN A 34 0.71 -15.33 -16.12
C ASN A 34 2.08 -14.74 -16.45
N LEU A 35 2.80 -15.35 -17.40
CA LEU A 35 4.10 -14.87 -17.84
C LEU A 35 3.99 -13.50 -18.51
N ILE A 36 2.97 -13.28 -19.35
CA ILE A 36 2.73 -11.98 -19.99
C ILE A 36 2.45 -10.90 -18.94
N VAL A 37 1.63 -11.20 -17.92
CA VAL A 37 1.37 -10.26 -16.82
C VAL A 37 2.66 -9.97 -16.07
N LEU A 38 3.47 -10.98 -15.76
CA LEU A 38 4.71 -10.81 -14.99
C LEU A 38 5.76 -9.98 -15.76
N CYS A 39 5.95 -10.26 -17.05
CA CYS A 39 6.88 -9.53 -17.93
C CYS A 39 6.42 -8.11 -18.26
N SER A 40 5.14 -7.78 -18.04
CA SER A 40 4.60 -6.46 -18.33
C SER A 40 4.54 -5.54 -17.10
N LEU A 41 4.88 -6.07 -15.91
CA LEU A 41 5.07 -5.27 -14.71
C LEU A 41 6.23 -4.28 -14.89
N PRO A 42 6.22 -3.15 -14.17
CA PRO A 42 7.30 -2.19 -14.26
C PRO A 42 8.56 -2.70 -13.51
N PRO A 43 9.76 -2.14 -13.81
CA PRO A 43 11.04 -2.64 -13.30
C PRO A 43 11.14 -2.74 -11.77
N SER A 44 10.38 -1.95 -11.02
CA SER A 44 10.30 -2.08 -9.55
C SER A 44 9.79 -3.44 -9.05
N TYR A 45 9.21 -4.24 -9.95
CA TYR A 45 8.76 -5.61 -9.68
C TYR A 45 9.72 -6.68 -10.19
N ASP A 46 10.86 -6.33 -10.80
CA ASP A 46 11.81 -7.31 -11.36
C ASP A 46 12.27 -8.32 -10.28
N THR A 47 12.75 -7.83 -9.13
CA THR A 47 13.14 -8.70 -8.01
C THR A 47 11.99 -9.56 -7.51
N PHE A 48 10.75 -9.05 -7.59
CA PHE A 48 9.56 -9.82 -7.20
C PHE A 48 9.27 -10.93 -8.21
N ALA A 49 9.36 -10.63 -9.51
CA ALA A 49 9.20 -11.60 -10.58
C ALA A 49 10.28 -12.69 -10.51
N ASP A 50 11.54 -12.30 -10.34
CA ASP A 50 12.68 -13.22 -10.18
C ASP A 50 12.46 -14.15 -8.99
N THR A 51 12.07 -13.61 -7.83
CA THR A 51 11.81 -14.42 -6.62
C THR A 51 10.62 -15.36 -6.81
N LEU A 52 9.60 -14.91 -7.53
CA LEU A 52 8.40 -15.70 -7.77
C LEU A 52 8.64 -16.86 -8.75
N LEU A 53 9.53 -16.65 -9.74
CA LEU A 53 9.95 -17.66 -10.71
C LEU A 53 11.11 -18.53 -10.20
N TYR A 54 11.79 -18.12 -9.13
CA TYR A 54 12.98 -18.80 -8.64
C TYR A 54 12.69 -20.27 -8.29
N GLY A 55 13.31 -21.18 -9.06
CA GLY A 55 13.19 -22.63 -8.86
C GLY A 55 11.80 -23.22 -9.15
N LYS A 56 10.93 -22.49 -9.86
CA LYS A 56 9.60 -22.98 -10.27
C LYS A 56 9.55 -23.16 -11.78
N ASP A 57 9.32 -24.40 -12.21
CA ASP A 57 9.17 -24.73 -13.64
C ASP A 57 7.79 -24.35 -14.20
N ASN A 58 6.79 -24.22 -13.33
CA ASN A 58 5.44 -23.80 -13.69
C ASN A 58 4.85 -22.87 -12.61
N ILE A 59 4.09 -21.87 -13.03
CA ILE A 59 3.48 -20.87 -12.15
C ILE A 59 1.96 -20.83 -12.31
N SER A 60 1.25 -21.10 -11.21
CA SER A 60 -0.21 -21.04 -11.18
C SER A 60 -0.71 -19.60 -11.16
N VAL A 61 -1.92 -19.38 -11.70
CA VAL A 61 -2.62 -18.09 -11.68
C VAL A 61 -2.87 -17.62 -10.24
N ASP A 62 -3.15 -18.56 -9.34
CA ASP A 62 -3.37 -18.28 -7.92
C ASP A 62 -2.09 -17.80 -7.24
N ASP A 63 -0.94 -18.37 -7.61
CA ASP A 63 0.36 -17.98 -7.07
C ASP A 63 0.70 -16.54 -7.45
N VAL A 64 0.53 -16.18 -8.73
CA VAL A 64 0.75 -14.80 -9.21
C VAL A 64 -0.19 -13.84 -8.51
N SER A 65 -1.49 -14.18 -8.44
CA SER A 65 -2.50 -13.33 -7.83
C SER A 65 -2.25 -13.09 -6.33
N ASN A 66 -1.91 -14.15 -5.59
CA ASN A 66 -1.62 -14.05 -4.16
C ASN A 66 -0.32 -13.28 -3.91
N ALA A 67 0.72 -13.54 -4.70
CA ALA A 67 2.00 -12.86 -4.58
C ALA A 67 1.86 -11.35 -4.90
N LEU A 68 1.12 -10.99 -5.94
CA LEU A 68 0.84 -9.59 -6.28
C LEU A 68 0.05 -8.89 -5.18
N LYS A 69 -1.01 -9.51 -4.65
CA LYS A 69 -1.79 -8.97 -3.52
C LYS A 69 -0.90 -8.74 -2.30
N TYR A 70 -0.06 -9.72 -1.95
CA TYR A 70 0.86 -9.61 -0.83
C TYR A 70 1.87 -8.46 -0.99
N LYS A 71 2.44 -8.32 -2.20
CA LYS A 71 3.37 -7.23 -2.52
C LYS A 71 2.71 -5.86 -2.44
N LEU A 72 1.49 -5.73 -2.96
CA LEU A 72 0.70 -4.49 -2.87
C LEU A 72 0.34 -4.14 -1.43
N LEU A 73 -0.07 -5.12 -0.62
CA LEU A 73 -0.32 -4.90 0.82
C LEU A 73 0.94 -4.39 1.52
N LYS A 74 2.09 -5.05 1.32
CA LYS A 74 3.37 -4.61 1.89
C LYS A 74 3.72 -3.18 1.50
N LYS A 75 3.50 -2.78 0.25
CA LYS A 75 3.77 -1.40 -0.20
C LYS A 75 2.91 -0.38 0.56
N ASN A 76 1.62 -0.63 0.71
CA ASN A 76 0.71 0.24 1.50
C ASN A 76 1.08 0.32 2.99
N PHE A 77 1.58 -0.78 3.60
CA PHE A 77 2.09 -0.75 4.99
C PHE A 77 3.42 0.01 5.12
N SER A 78 4.26 -0.03 4.08
CA SER A 78 5.55 0.69 4.05
C SER A 78 5.31 2.20 3.93
N ASP A 79 4.40 2.59 3.04
CA ASP A 79 4.06 3.99 2.79
C ASP A 79 3.37 4.63 4.00
N SER A 80 2.55 3.87 4.74
CA SER A 80 1.94 4.33 6.00
C SER A 80 2.92 4.41 7.18
N LYS A 81 4.01 3.63 7.19
CA LYS A 81 5.06 3.75 8.21
C LYS A 81 5.92 5.00 8.03
N ILE A 82 6.15 5.44 6.78
CA ILE A 82 6.91 6.67 6.47
C ILE A 82 6.18 7.94 6.96
N LEU A 83 4.84 7.90 7.10
CA LEU A 83 4.02 9.00 7.61
C LEU A 83 4.10 9.16 9.15
N ILE A 84 4.51 8.13 9.89
CA ILE A 84 4.65 8.20 11.36
C ILE A 84 6.07 8.64 11.77
N GLU A 85 7.07 8.43 10.91
CA GLU A 85 8.48 8.77 11.20
C GLU A 85 8.86 10.20 10.83
N LYS A 86 8.10 10.88 9.95
CA LYS A 86 8.25 12.32 9.68
C LYS A 86 7.49 13.13 10.73
N GLY A 87 8.13 13.28 11.90
CA GLY A 87 7.60 13.98 13.07
C GLY A 87 7.06 15.39 12.80
N LEU A 88 5.76 15.49 12.55
CA LEU A 88 4.99 16.71 12.69
C LEU A 88 4.16 16.55 13.95
N THR A 89 4.66 17.12 15.05
CA THR A 89 3.89 17.31 16.27
C THR A 89 2.62 18.10 15.94
N PRO A 90 1.43 17.69 16.43
CA PRO A 90 0.26 18.55 16.38
C PRO A 90 0.53 19.75 17.29
N ASP A 91 1.02 20.84 16.71
CA ASP A 91 1.06 22.13 17.36
C ASP A 91 -0.40 22.56 17.55
N GLN A 92 -0.85 22.50 18.81
CA GLN A 92 -2.18 22.96 19.19
C GLN A 92 -2.19 24.48 19.08
N SER A 93 -2.95 25.04 18.14
CA SER A 93 -3.36 26.44 18.23
C SER A 93 -4.59 26.80 17.38
N LEU A 94 -5.66 27.15 18.12
CA LEU A 94 -6.78 28.07 17.85
C LEU A 94 -7.73 27.74 16.69
N GLU A 95 -9.05 27.67 16.91
CA GLU A 95 -9.99 28.80 17.12
C GLU A 95 -11.38 28.16 17.45
N THR A 96 -12.33 28.65 18.27
CA THR A 96 -12.94 29.98 18.44
C THR A 96 -13.88 29.99 19.68
N GLY A 97 -14.04 31.13 20.36
CA GLY A 97 -15.37 31.62 20.76
C GLY A 97 -15.82 31.64 22.24
N SER A 98 -15.49 32.73 22.95
CA SER A 98 -16.35 33.49 23.89
C SER A 98 -16.75 32.92 25.26
N ARG A 99 -16.31 33.56 26.37
CA ARG A 99 -17.10 34.40 27.31
C ARG A 99 -16.35 34.67 28.64
N THR A 100 -16.70 35.79 29.26
CA THR A 100 -15.92 36.70 30.11
C THR A 100 -15.90 36.40 31.63
N THR A 101 -14.84 36.91 32.31
CA THR A 101 -14.63 37.30 33.74
C THR A 101 -14.66 36.18 34.83
N MET A 102 -13.90 36.17 35.93
CA MET A 102 -13.35 37.19 36.84
C MET A 102 -12.05 36.72 37.58
N SER A 103 -11.12 37.67 37.74
CA SER A 103 -10.29 38.02 38.92
C SER A 103 -9.90 37.02 40.03
N THR A 104 -8.57 36.94 40.23
CA THR A 104 -7.80 36.99 41.51
C THR A 104 -7.91 35.86 42.55
N GLY A 105 -6.79 35.19 42.82
CA GLY A 105 -6.58 34.56 44.13
C GLY A 105 -5.56 33.42 44.17
N SER A 106 -4.41 33.67 44.80
CA SER A 106 -3.33 32.74 45.15
C SER A 106 -3.78 31.41 45.77
N ARG A 107 -3.15 30.26 45.42
CA ARG A 107 -2.80 29.21 46.43
C ARG A 107 -1.93 28.04 45.93
N VAL A 108 -0.73 27.97 46.50
CA VAL A 108 -0.03 26.79 47.07
C VAL A 108 0.30 25.61 46.15
N ILE A 109 1.60 25.51 45.86
CA ILE A 109 2.32 24.29 45.49
C ILE A 109 2.29 23.34 46.70
N LYS A 110 1.59 22.21 46.63
CA LYS A 110 1.86 21.09 47.54
C LYS A 110 2.79 20.11 46.82
N LYS A 111 4.04 20.07 47.27
CA LYS A 111 4.95 18.94 47.05
C LYS A 111 4.44 17.78 47.92
N GLU A 112 3.93 16.73 47.31
CA GLU A 112 3.79 15.44 47.99
C GLU A 112 5.20 14.88 48.20
N THR A 113 5.54 14.63 49.46
CA THR A 113 6.80 13.98 49.86
C THR A 113 6.43 12.59 50.38
N PHE A 114 7.24 11.62 49.95
CA PHE A 114 7.08 10.18 50.07
C PHE A 114 6.96 9.67 51.53
N LEU A 115 6.33 8.50 51.65
CA LEU A 115 6.13 7.69 52.85
C LEU A 115 7.39 7.50 53.71
N ASP A 116 7.23 7.54 55.04
CA ASP A 116 7.44 6.41 55.97
C ASP A 116 6.70 6.65 57.30
#